data_AF-A0A537B2K6-F1
#
_entry.id   AF-A0A537B2K6-F1
#
_cell.length_a   1.000
_cell.length_b   1.000
_cell.length_c   1.000
_cell.angle_alpha   90.00
_cell.angle_beta   90.00
_cell.angle_gamma   90.00
#
_symmetry.space_group_name_H-M   'P 1'
#
loop_
_entity.id
_entity.type
_entity.pdbx_description
1 polymer ?
#
loop_
_entity_poly.entity_id
_entity_poly.type
_entity_poly.pdbx_seq_one_letter_code
_entity_poly.pdbx_strand_id
1 'polypeptide(L)'
;MLAVGATDILADILRLPAEERARLALELIRSLDGESDADAMQAWDAEIRRRGDEVDGHSAESMTLDEYRAHIRRRRAARAIR
;
A
#
# COMPACT_ATOMS: atom_id res chain seq x y z
N MET A 1 -24.66 -26.39 11.96
CA MET A 1 -23.72 -25.85 10.95
C MET A 1 -22.34 -25.96 11.56
N LEU A 2 -21.47 -26.85 11.05
CA LEU A 2 -20.11 -26.97 11.60
C LEU A 2 -19.40 -25.63 11.38
N ALA A 3 -18.88 -25.04 12.46
CA ALA A 3 -18.10 -23.82 12.36
C ALA A 3 -16.81 -24.16 11.61
N VAL A 4 -16.72 -23.72 10.36
CA VAL A 4 -15.48 -23.72 9.60
C VAL A 4 -14.50 -22.79 10.33
N GLY A 5 -13.32 -23.29 10.68
CA GLY A 5 -12.31 -22.52 11.39
C GLY A 5 -11.59 -21.55 10.45
N ALA A 6 -11.04 -20.46 10.99
CA ALA A 6 -10.26 -19.50 10.20
C ALA A 6 -9.11 -20.17 9.41
N THR A 7 -8.51 -21.21 9.98
CA THR A 7 -7.48 -22.02 9.34
C THR A 7 -8.01 -22.80 8.13
N ASP A 8 -9.23 -23.33 8.20
CA ASP A 8 -9.85 -24.07 7.10
C ASP A 8 -10.17 -23.11 5.94
N ILE A 9 -10.70 -21.91 6.25
CA ILE A 9 -10.93 -20.84 5.27
C ILE A 9 -9.63 -20.44 4.59
N LEU A 10 -8.56 -20.24 5.36
CA LEU A 10 -7.26 -19.89 4.81
C LEU A 10 -6.73 -20.98 3.88
N ALA A 11 -6.87 -22.26 4.27
CA ALA A 11 -6.46 -23.38 3.43
C ALA A 11 -7.20 -23.40 2.08
N ASP A 12 -8.50 -23.07 2.07
CA ASP A 12 -9.29 -22.99 0.85
C ASP A 12 -8.91 -21.78 -0.02
N ILE A 13 -8.73 -20.61 0.59
CA ILE A 13 -8.27 -19.40 -0.13
C ILE A 13 -6.92 -19.66 -0.81
N LEU A 14 -5.99 -20.34 -0.13
CA LEU A 14 -4.66 -20.61 -0.68
C LEU A 14 -4.66 -21.57 -1.88
N ARG A 15 -5.75 -22.33 -2.10
CA ARG A 15 -5.92 -23.19 -3.28
C ARG A 15 -6.38 -22.43 -4.53
N LEU A 16 -6.92 -21.21 -4.38
CA LEU A 16 -7.40 -20.40 -5.50
C LEU A 16 -6.26 -19.88 -6.37
N PRO A 17 -6.51 -19.52 -7.64
CA PRO A 17 -5.57 -18.79 -8.48
C PRO A 17 -5.09 -17.49 -7.83
N ALA A 18 -3.88 -17.03 -8.19
CA ALA A 18 -3.26 -15.87 -7.57
C ALA A 18 -4.11 -14.58 -7.67
N GLU A 19 -4.81 -14.40 -8.78
CA GLU A 19 -5.70 -13.25 -9.00
C GLU A 19 -6.90 -13.24 -8.04
N GLU A 20 -7.55 -14.39 -7.87
CA GLU A 20 -8.67 -14.54 -6.93
C GLU A 20 -8.23 -14.32 -5.48
N ARG A 21 -7.05 -14.85 -5.10
CA ARG A 21 -6.47 -14.58 -3.79
C ARG A 21 -6.19 -13.09 -3.58
N ALA A 22 -5.65 -12.40 -4.59
CA ALA A 22 -5.38 -10.97 -4.51
C ALA A 22 -6.68 -10.16 -4.34
N ARG A 23 -7.75 -10.56 -5.04
CA ARG A 23 -9.07 -9.95 -4.88
C ARG A 23 -9.60 -10.15 -3.46
N LEU A 24 -9.56 -11.37 -2.94
CA LEU A 24 -10.03 -11.66 -1.58
C LEU A 24 -9.20 -10.94 -0.51
N ALA A 25 -7.88 -10.87 -0.69
CA ALA A 25 -7.01 -10.11 0.21
C ALA A 25 -7.38 -8.62 0.22
N LEU A 26 -7.69 -8.03 -0.93
CA LEU A 26 -8.13 -6.64 -1.01
C LEU A 26 -9.47 -6.42 -0.30
N GLU A 27 -10.46 -7.29 -0.51
CA GLU A 27 -11.76 -7.20 0.17
C GLU A 27 -11.62 -7.36 1.69
N LEU A 28 -10.76 -8.29 2.15
CA LEU A 28 -10.47 -8.45 3.56
C LEU A 28 -9.81 -7.19 4.14
N ILE A 29 -8.81 -6.61 3.46
CA ILE A 29 -8.18 -5.36 3.91
C ILE A 29 -9.22 -4.24 4.01
N ARG A 30 -10.08 -4.07 3.01
CA ARG A 30 -11.16 -3.07 3.04
C ARG A 30 -12.15 -3.29 4.18
N SER A 31 -12.42 -4.55 4.54
CA SER A 31 -13.28 -4.86 5.68
C SER A 31 -12.68 -4.45 7.03
N LEU A 32 -11.36 -4.24 7.07
CA LEU A 32 -10.65 -3.73 8.24
C LEU A 32 -10.57 -2.20 8.28
N ASP A 33 -10.90 -1.51 7.17
CA ASP A 33 -10.96 -0.05 7.13
C ASP A 33 -12.19 0.41 7.94
N GLY A 34 -11.97 0.63 9.25
CA GLY A 34 -12.95 1.17 10.17
C GLY A 34 -13.10 2.69 10.05
N GLU A 35 -13.82 3.30 11.01
CA GLU A 35 -13.84 4.75 11.13
C GLU A 35 -12.41 5.26 11.35
N SER A 36 -12.05 6.32 10.64
CA SER A 36 -10.76 7.00 10.87
C SER A 36 -10.73 7.58 12.28
N ASP A 37 -9.54 7.62 12.87
CA ASP A 37 -9.35 8.33 14.14
C ASP A 37 -9.82 9.79 14.00
N ALA A 38 -10.44 10.32 15.05
CA ALA A 38 -11.06 11.65 15.02
C ALA A 38 -10.07 12.78 14.66
N ASP A 39 -8.77 12.57 14.93
CA ASP A 39 -7.68 13.49 14.64
C ASP A 39 -6.90 13.14 13.37
N ALA A 40 -7.25 12.06 12.66
CA ALA A 40 -6.51 11.60 11.49
C ALA A 40 -6.37 12.70 10.43
N MET A 41 -7.44 13.45 10.14
CA MET A 41 -7.39 14.55 9.18
C MET A 41 -6.43 15.66 9.62
N GLN A 42 -6.46 16.01 10.91
CA GLN A 42 -5.57 17.05 11.46
C GLN A 42 -4.10 16.60 11.45
N ALA A 43 -3.84 15.33 11.76
CA ALA A 43 -2.50 14.74 11.71
C ALA A 43 -1.95 14.72 10.28
N TRP A 44 -2.78 14.38 9.28
CA TRP A 44 -2.39 14.44 7.87
C TRP A 44 -2.10 15.85 7.40
N ASP A 45 -2.93 16.83 7.78
CA ASP A 45 -2.70 18.24 7.49
C ASP A 45 -1.36 18.73 8.07
N ALA A 46 -1.04 18.35 9.31
CA ALA A 46 0.23 18.68 9.95
C ALA A 46 1.41 18.05 9.19
N GLU A 47 1.30 16.79 8.79
CA GLU A 47 2.35 16.09 8.05
C GLU A 47 2.57 16.65 6.65
N ILE A 48 1.51 17.02 5.93
CA ILE A 48 1.63 17.64 4.60
C ILE A 48 2.38 18.97 4.69
N ARG A 49 2.02 19.83 5.67
CA ARG A 49 2.74 21.09 5.89
C ARG A 49 4.20 20.84 6.22
N ARG A 50 4.49 19.94 7.16
CA ARG A 50 5.85 19.58 7.55
C ARG A 50 6.70 19.14 6.34
N ARG A 51 6.17 18.26 5.49
CA ARG A 51 6.89 17.81 4.28
C ARG A 51 7.04 18.90 3.22
N GLY A 52 6.05 19.78 3.09
CA GLY A 52 6.16 20.97 2.24
C GLY A 52 7.33 21.86 2.68
N ASP A 53 7.39 22.16 3.98
CA ASP A 53 8.47 22.96 4.57
C ASP A 53 9.84 22.29 4.40
N GLU A 54 9.93 20.97 4.48
CA GLU A 54 11.19 20.24 4.23
C GLU A 54 11.66 20.35 2.78
N VAL A 55 10.73 20.35 1.83
CA VAL A 55 11.04 20.52 0.40
C VAL A 55 11.48 21.96 0.13
N ASP A 56 10.70 22.95 0.59
CA ASP A 56 11.01 24.37 0.41
C ASP A 56 12.31 24.75 1.13
N GLY A 57 12.54 24.18 2.31
CA GLY A 57 13.76 24.35 3.11
C GLY A 57 14.96 23.55 2.62
N HIS A 58 14.83 22.77 1.54
CA HIS A 58 15.88 21.91 0.98
C HIS A 58 16.47 20.91 2.00
N SER A 59 15.72 20.54 3.04
CA SER A 59 16.10 19.52 4.01
C SER A 59 15.59 18.13 3.65
N ALA A 60 14.64 18.03 2.72
CA ALA A 60 14.20 16.77 2.14
C ALA A 60 15.23 16.19 1.16
N GLU A 61 15.44 14.87 1.23
CA GLU A 61 16.11 14.14 0.16
C GLU A 61 15.21 14.14 -1.08
N SER A 62 15.65 14.83 -2.13
CA SER A 62 14.92 14.98 -3.38
C SER A 62 15.69 14.39 -4.55
N MET A 63 14.95 14.06 -5.61
CA MET A 63 15.52 13.69 -6.90
C MET A 63 14.77 14.42 -7.99
N THR A 64 15.46 14.66 -9.10
CA THR A 64 14.87 15.24 -10.29
C THR A 64 13.84 14.30 -10.92
N LEU A 65 12.96 14.86 -11.74
CA LEU A 65 11.99 14.08 -12.49
C LEU A 65 12.65 13.05 -13.42
N ASP A 66 13.83 13.36 -13.96
CA ASP A 66 14.55 12.46 -14.85
C ASP A 66 15.20 11.30 -14.11
N GLU A 67 15.76 11.55 -12.92
CA GLU A 67 16.23 10.50 -12.01
C GLU A 67 15.09 9.57 -11.60
N TYR A 68 13.93 10.13 -11.24
CA TYR A 68 12.72 9.36 -10.93
C TYR A 68 12.28 8.50 -12.12
N ARG A 69 12.20 9.07 -13.32
CA ARG A 69 11.85 8.33 -14.55
C ARG A 69 12.84 7.21 -14.85
N ALA A 70 14.13 7.45 -14.67
CA ALA A 70 15.16 6.42 -14.82
C ALA A 70 15.01 5.30 -13.77
N HIS A 71 14.73 5.65 -12.52
CA HIS A 71 14.45 4.69 -11.45
C HIS A 71 13.25 3.79 -11.76
N ILE A 72 12.11 4.37 -12.18
CA ILE A 72 10.90 3.61 -12.52
C ILE A 72 11.13 2.69 -13.73
N ARG A 73 11.83 3.17 -14.77
CA ARG A 73 12.18 2.34 -15.94
C ARG A 73 13.00 1.12 -15.53
N ARG A 74 14.04 1.30 -14.70
CA ARG A 74 14.86 0.20 -14.17
C ARG A 74 14.02 -0.80 -13.37
N ARG A 75 13.16 -0.32 -12.46
CA ARG A 75 12.27 -1.20 -11.67
C ARG A 75 11.31 -2.02 -12.54
N ARG A 76 10.75 -1.42 -13.59
CA ARG A 76 9.85 -2.13 -14.51
C ARG A 76 10.60 -3.20 -15.31
N ALA A 77 11.78 -2.88 -15.84
CA ALA A 77 12.62 -3.85 -16.55
C ALA A 77 12.98 -5.05 -15.65
N ALA A 78 13.34 -4.81 -14.39
CA ALA A 78 13.68 -5.88 -13.44
C ALA A 78 12.50 -6.81 -13.14
N ARG A 79 11.26 -6.31 -13.13
CA ARG A 79 10.06 -7.13 -12.93
C ARG A 79 9.70 -7.97 -14.16
N ALA A 80 10.01 -7.50 -15.36
CA ALA A 80 9.73 -8.23 -16.59
C ALA A 80 10.64 -9.45 -16.81
N ILE A 81 11.78 -9.50 -16.10
CA ILE A 81 12.75 -10.59 -16.18
C ILE A 81 12.48 -11.67 -15.11
N ARG A 82 11.58 -11.40 -14.15
CA ARG A 82 11.20 -12.31 -13.07
C ARG A 82 9.93 -13.07 -13.40
#